data_AF-A0AAW6R3K4-F1
#
_entry.id   AF-A0AAW6R3K4-F1
#
_cell.length_a   1.000
_cell.length_b   1.000
_cell.length_c   1.000
_cell.angle_alpha   90.00
_cell.angle_beta   90.00
_cell.angle_gamma   90.00
#
_symmetry.space_group_name_H-M   'P 1'
#
loop_
_entity.id
_entity.type
_entity.pdbx_description
1 polymer ?
#
loop_
_entity_poly.entity_id
_entity_poly.type
_entity_poly.pdbx_seq_one_letter_code
_entity_poly.pdbx_strand_id
1 'polypeptide(L)'
;MRFSHRLFLLLILLLTGAPILAQEPSDVAKNVRMMVSGIVSYTRWPALSGPPKLCIFSSSRFSTALQENAATSLPYLPVIIHTQQEAMISGCNGFYFGNESPTFQMELT
;
A
#
# COMPACT_ATOMS: atom_id res chain seq x y z
N MET A 1 -8.56 51.42 -1.33
CA MET A 1 -8.08 50.34 -2.23
C MET A 1 -6.84 49.57 -1.74
N ARG A 2 -5.93 50.15 -0.92
CA ARG A 2 -4.73 49.45 -0.41
C ARG A 2 -4.99 48.21 0.48
N PHE A 3 -6.08 48.20 1.25
CA PHE A 3 -6.41 47.10 2.17
C PHE A 3 -6.85 45.82 1.43
N SER A 4 -7.59 45.98 0.34
CA SER A 4 -8.08 44.87 -0.50
C SER A 4 -6.94 44.12 -1.19
N HIS A 5 -5.91 44.81 -1.65
CA HIS A 5 -4.75 44.16 -2.27
C HIS A 5 -3.91 43.37 -1.27
N ARG A 6 -3.76 43.88 -0.05
CA ARG A 6 -3.02 43.15 1.01
C ARG A 6 -3.75 41.87 1.41
N LEU A 7 -5.09 41.92 1.51
CA LEU A 7 -5.91 40.75 1.79
C LEU A 7 -5.85 39.71 0.65
N PHE A 8 -5.91 40.18 -0.60
CA PHE A 8 -5.82 39.31 -1.77
C PHE A 8 -4.45 38.63 -1.89
N LEU A 9 -3.36 39.36 -1.61
CA LEU A 9 -1.99 38.80 -1.55
C LEU A 9 -1.83 37.76 -0.45
N LEU A 10 -2.40 38.01 0.74
CA LEU A 10 -2.41 37.05 1.85
C LEU A 10 -3.17 35.77 1.48
N LEU A 11 -4.31 35.90 0.80
CA LEU A 11 -5.11 34.78 0.35
C LEU A 11 -4.34 33.91 -0.65
N ILE A 12 -3.68 34.52 -1.64
CA ILE A 12 -2.83 33.80 -2.60
C ILE A 12 -1.70 33.06 -1.88
N LEU A 13 -1.04 33.71 -0.91
CA LEU A 13 0.06 33.11 -0.16
C LEU A 13 -0.40 31.86 0.64
N LEU A 14 -1.59 31.94 1.26
CA LEU A 14 -2.21 30.83 1.98
C LEU A 14 -2.59 29.65 1.05
N LEU A 15 -3.06 29.92 -0.17
CA LEU A 15 -3.38 28.87 -1.14
C LEU A 15 -2.14 28.20 -1.75
N THR A 16 -1.01 28.90 -1.86
CA THR A 16 0.26 28.32 -2.35
C THR A 16 1.04 27.52 -1.29
N GLY A 17 0.63 27.60 -0.03
CA GLY A 17 1.31 26.97 1.11
C GLY A 17 0.82 25.56 1.46
N ALA A 18 -0.15 25.00 0.74
CA ALA A 18 -0.55 23.61 0.93
C ALA A 18 0.60 22.71 0.50
N PRO A 19 1.21 21.91 1.40
CA PRO A 19 2.28 21.03 1.00
C PRO A 19 1.67 19.95 0.10
N ILE A 20 2.07 19.92 -1.18
CA ILE A 20 1.89 18.75 -2.02
C ILE A 20 2.90 17.72 -1.49
N LEU A 21 2.54 17.01 -0.42
CA LEU A 21 3.30 15.85 0.05
C LEU A 21 3.02 14.67 -0.90
N ALA A 22 3.49 14.77 -2.13
CA ALA A 22 3.83 13.59 -2.92
C ALA A 22 5.14 13.05 -2.33
N GLN A 23 5.05 12.37 -1.20
CA GLN A 23 6.20 11.81 -0.53
C GLN A 23 6.62 10.57 -1.30
N GLU A 24 7.68 10.71 -2.11
CA GLU A 24 8.30 9.60 -2.82
C GLU A 24 8.51 8.42 -1.86
N PRO A 25 8.19 7.17 -2.28
CA PRO A 25 8.38 6.01 -1.43
C PRO A 25 9.83 5.95 -0.97
N SER A 26 10.03 5.76 0.34
CA SER A 26 11.38 5.64 0.91
C SER A 26 12.13 4.48 0.27
N ASP A 27 13.47 4.54 0.25
CA ASP A 27 14.29 3.45 -0.28
C ASP A 27 13.99 2.12 0.42
N VAL A 28 13.64 2.16 1.71
CA VAL A 28 13.19 0.99 2.46
C VAL A 28 11.87 0.44 1.88
N ALA A 29 10.89 1.29 1.61
CA ALA A 29 9.62 0.87 1.01
C ALA A 29 9.81 0.29 -0.40
N LYS A 30 10.69 0.90 -1.21
CA LYS A 30 11.09 0.37 -2.53
C LYS A 30 11.75 -1.01 -2.41
N ASN A 31 12.65 -1.18 -1.45
CA ASN A 31 13.31 -2.46 -1.18
C ASN A 31 12.33 -3.54 -0.72
N VAL A 32 11.41 -3.22 0.20
CA VAL A 32 10.36 -4.16 0.65
C VAL A 32 9.50 -4.59 -0.54
N ARG A 33 9.08 -3.65 -1.39
CA ARG A 33 8.33 -3.96 -2.62
C ARG A 33 9.11 -4.90 -3.54
N MET A 34 10.40 -4.65 -3.75
CA MET A 34 11.25 -5.53 -4.57
C MET A 34 11.37 -6.93 -3.96
N MET A 35 11.57 -7.04 -2.65
CA MET A 35 11.67 -8.32 -1.94
C MET A 35 10.37 -9.13 -2.06
N VAL A 36 9.22 -8.51 -1.76
CA VAL A 36 7.91 -9.16 -1.87
C VAL A 36 7.64 -9.58 -3.31
N SER A 37 7.96 -8.71 -4.28
CA SER A 37 7.82 -9.04 -5.71
C SER A 37 8.68 -10.25 -6.09
N GLY A 38 9.92 -10.33 -5.59
CA GLY A 38 10.78 -11.49 -5.75
C GLY A 38 10.16 -12.76 -5.17
N ILE A 39 9.78 -12.75 -3.88
CA ILE A 39 9.16 -13.90 -3.21
C ILE A 39 7.95 -14.41 -4.00
N VAL A 40 7.03 -13.51 -4.37
CA VAL A 40 5.84 -13.86 -5.16
C VAL A 40 6.20 -14.49 -6.50
N SER A 41 7.18 -13.92 -7.21
CA SER A 41 7.59 -14.38 -8.54
C SER A 41 8.26 -15.75 -8.53
N TYR A 42 8.99 -16.08 -7.46
CA TYR A 42 9.64 -17.39 -7.30
C TYR A 42 8.76 -18.43 -6.59
N THR A 43 7.64 -18.02 -5.99
CA THR A 43 6.68 -18.94 -5.38
C THR A 43 5.90 -19.68 -6.46
N ARG A 44 5.72 -20.99 -6.30
CA ARG A 44 4.88 -21.80 -7.17
C ARG A 44 3.44 -21.74 -6.70
N TRP A 45 2.54 -21.26 -7.56
CA TRP A 45 1.12 -21.16 -7.28
C TRP A 45 0.35 -22.21 -8.10
N PRO A 46 0.19 -23.45 -7.58
CA PRO A 46 -0.56 -24.47 -8.30
C PRO A 46 -2.01 -24.02 -8.51
N ALA A 47 -2.56 -24.32 -9.69
CA ALA A 47 -3.94 -24.02 -10.07
C ALA A 47 -4.31 -22.51 -10.25
N LEU A 48 -3.33 -21.60 -10.35
CA LEU A 48 -3.57 -20.22 -10.80
C LEU A 48 -3.24 -20.04 -12.28
N SER A 49 -4.11 -19.36 -13.03
CA SER A 49 -3.90 -18.97 -14.43
C SER A 49 -3.40 -17.52 -14.58
N GLY A 50 -3.29 -16.77 -13.48
CA GLY A 50 -2.90 -15.37 -13.46
C GLY A 50 -2.10 -15.01 -12.19
N PRO A 51 -1.81 -13.71 -11.97
CA PRO A 51 -1.07 -13.28 -10.79
C PRO A 51 -1.84 -13.63 -9.50
N PRO A 52 -1.14 -14.10 -8.44
CA PRO A 52 -1.76 -14.41 -7.17
C PRO A 52 -2.33 -13.16 -6.49
N LYS A 53 -3.44 -13.33 -5.78
CA LYS A 53 -4.00 -12.29 -4.92
C LYS A 53 -3.23 -12.22 -3.60
N LEU A 54 -2.54 -11.11 -3.38
CA LEU A 54 -1.81 -10.85 -2.14
C LEU A 54 -2.64 -9.92 -1.26
N CYS A 55 -3.15 -10.47 -0.15
CA CYS A 55 -3.89 -9.68 0.82
C CYS A 55 -2.92 -9.05 1.82
N ILE A 56 -3.01 -7.74 1.97
CA ILE A 56 -2.09 -6.93 2.75
C ILE A 56 -2.89 -6.32 3.89
N PHE A 57 -2.52 -6.66 5.13
CA PHE A 57 -3.18 -6.05 6.28
C PHE A 57 -2.88 -4.56 6.34
N SER A 58 -3.92 -3.74 6.53
CA SER A 58 -3.83 -2.28 6.61
C SER A 58 -2.96 -1.81 7.77
N SER A 59 -2.76 -2.65 8.77
CA SER A 59 -1.85 -2.42 9.90
C SER A 59 -0.37 -2.35 9.49
N SER A 60 -0.02 -2.87 8.31
CA SER A 60 1.33 -2.82 7.79
C SER A 60 1.76 -1.39 7.48
N ARG A 61 2.95 -1.04 7.98
CA ARG A 61 3.64 0.23 7.65
C ARG A 61 4.02 0.35 6.17
N PHE A 62 4.00 -0.75 5.42
CA PHE A 62 4.35 -0.81 3.99
C PHE A 62 3.14 -1.08 3.09
N SER A 63 1.92 -1.03 3.63
CA SER A 63 0.67 -1.30 2.89
C SER A 63 0.58 -0.48 1.60
N THR A 64 0.82 0.83 1.67
CA THR A 64 0.83 1.72 0.50
C THR A 64 1.84 1.29 -0.56
N ALA A 65 3.09 0.99 -0.16
CA ALA A 65 4.16 0.63 -1.08
C ALA A 65 3.91 -0.69 -1.83
N LEU A 66 3.17 -1.61 -1.19
CA LEU A 66 2.76 -2.90 -1.75
C LEU A 66 1.44 -2.81 -2.54
N GLN A 67 0.63 -1.78 -2.32
CA GLN A 67 -0.60 -1.53 -3.08
C GLN A 67 -0.34 -0.76 -4.37
N GLU A 68 0.58 0.21 -4.34
CA GLU A 68 0.79 1.14 -5.44
C GLU A 68 1.16 0.42 -6.74
N ASN A 69 0.39 0.64 -7.80
CA ASN A 69 0.81 0.30 -9.15
C ASN A 69 1.69 1.44 -9.69
N ALA A 70 2.97 1.44 -9.31
CA ALA A 70 3.98 2.30 -9.90
C ALA A 70 4.18 1.96 -11.40
N ALA A 71 5.15 2.60 -12.06
CA ALA A 71 5.45 2.38 -13.49
C ALA A 71 5.70 0.91 -13.88
N THR A 72 6.05 0.05 -12.92
CA THR A 72 6.16 -1.40 -13.06
C THR A 72 4.97 -2.13 -12.43
N SER A 73 4.32 -2.98 -13.23
CA SER A 73 3.25 -3.87 -12.77
C SER A 73 3.75 -4.80 -11.67
N LEU A 74 2.94 -4.97 -10.62
CA LEU A 74 3.21 -5.92 -9.55
C LEU A 74 3.03 -7.37 -10.05
N PRO A 75 3.85 -8.34 -9.59
CA PRO A 75 3.66 -9.75 -9.92
C PRO A 75 2.52 -10.41 -9.13
N TYR A 76 1.70 -9.62 -8.44
CA TYR A 76 0.53 -10.02 -7.66
C TYR A 76 -0.59 -8.99 -7.80
N LEU A 77 -1.80 -9.38 -7.41
CA LEU A 77 -2.95 -8.49 -7.27
C LEU A 77 -3.05 -8.05 -5.79
N PRO A 78 -2.73 -6.79 -5.45
CA PRO A 78 -2.80 -6.32 -4.07
C PRO A 78 -4.25 -6.10 -3.62
N VAL A 79 -4.56 -6.53 -2.39
CA VAL A 79 -5.84 -6.26 -1.74
C VAL A 79 -5.59 -5.80 -0.31
N ILE A 80 -5.99 -4.58 0.03
CA ILE A 80 -5.92 -4.11 1.41
C ILE A 80 -7.07 -4.72 2.21
N ILE A 81 -6.75 -5.36 3.34
CA ILE A 81 -7.71 -5.94 4.26
C ILE A 81 -7.49 -5.40 5.68
N HIS A 82 -8.57 -5.28 6.46
CA HIS A 82 -8.55 -4.71 7.81
C HIS A 82 -8.89 -5.74 8.88
N THR A 83 -9.53 -6.85 8.48
CA THR A 83 -10.10 -7.83 9.40
C THR A 83 -9.84 -9.26 8.95
N GLN A 84 -9.95 -10.19 9.90
CA GLN A 84 -9.94 -11.63 9.61
C GLN A 84 -11.07 -12.01 8.65
N GLN A 85 -12.25 -11.44 8.84
CA GLN A 85 -13.40 -11.71 7.98
C GLN A 85 -13.10 -11.34 6.52
N GLU A 86 -12.50 -10.17 6.29
CA GLU A 86 -12.04 -9.77 4.95
C GLU A 86 -11.00 -10.75 4.39
N ALA A 87 -10.06 -11.22 5.22
CA ALA A 87 -9.09 -12.23 4.80
C ALA A 87 -9.74 -13.53 4.30
N MET A 88 -10.77 -14.01 5.02
CA MET A 88 -11.48 -15.26 4.69
C MET A 88 -12.29 -15.17 3.40
N ILE A 89 -12.94 -14.02 3.14
CA ILE A 89 -13.82 -13.86 1.97
C ILE A 89 -13.09 -13.34 0.73
N SER A 90 -11.90 -12.76 0.89
CA SER A 90 -11.15 -12.15 -0.22
C SER A 90 -10.55 -13.18 -1.18
N GLY A 91 -10.46 -14.46 -0.81
CA GLY A 91 -9.86 -15.50 -1.64
C GLY A 91 -8.37 -15.23 -1.88
N CYS A 92 -7.66 -14.88 -0.82
CA CYS A 92 -6.24 -14.56 -0.84
C CYS A 92 -5.41 -15.80 -1.20
N ASN A 93 -4.36 -15.63 -2.00
CA ASN A 93 -3.38 -16.69 -2.23
C ASN A 93 -2.20 -16.56 -1.26
N GLY A 94 -1.91 -15.35 -0.78
CA GLY A 94 -0.94 -15.10 0.28
C GLY A 94 -1.31 -13.90 1.13
N PHE A 95 -0.66 -13.79 2.28
CA PHE A 95 -0.87 -12.71 3.24
C PHE A 95 0.43 -11.93 3.50
N TYR A 96 0.31 -10.61 3.58
CA TYR A 96 1.33 -9.74 4.14
C TYR A 96 0.80 -9.16 5.46
N PHE A 97 1.35 -9.63 6.57
CA PHE A 97 0.99 -9.18 7.91
C PHE A 97 1.72 -7.88 8.28
N GLY A 98 1.06 -7.06 9.11
CA GLY A 98 1.62 -5.88 9.77
C GLY A 98 1.88 -6.15 11.24
N ASN A 99 0.92 -5.81 12.10
CA ASN A 99 1.04 -5.94 13.56
C ASN A 99 0.22 -7.09 14.16
N GLU A 100 -0.35 -7.96 13.31
CA GLU A 100 -1.14 -9.11 13.72
C GLU A 100 -0.30 -10.09 14.54
N SER A 101 -0.89 -10.65 15.61
CA SER A 101 -0.19 -11.58 16.51
C SER A 101 0.16 -12.89 15.81
N PRO A 102 1.20 -13.62 16.26
CA PRO A 102 1.50 -14.95 15.73
C PRO A 102 0.32 -15.92 15.81
N THR A 103 -0.49 -15.84 16.88
CA THR A 103 -1.71 -16.65 17.03
C THR A 103 -2.70 -16.39 15.91
N PHE A 104 -2.93 -15.12 15.59
CA PHE A 104 -3.80 -14.71 14.50
C PHE A 104 -3.29 -15.18 13.13
N GLN A 105 -1.97 -15.10 12.91
CA GLN A 105 -1.35 -15.56 11.65
C GLN A 105 -1.56 -17.07 11.43
N MET A 106 -1.44 -17.87 12.51
CA MET A 106 -1.67 -19.32 12.46
C MET A 106 -3.14 -19.68 12.19
N GLU A 107 -4.09 -18.84 12.60
CA GLU A 107 -5.53 -19.08 12.32
C GLU A 107 -5.91 -18.85 10.85
N LEU A 108 -5.06 -18.16 10.08
CA LEU A 108 -5.27 -17.81 8.67
C LEU A 108 -4.56 -18.73 7.67
N THR A 109 -3.68 -19.63 8.13
CA THR A 109 -2.79 -20.45 7.30
C THR A 109 -3.11 -21.93 7.45
#